data_AF-A0A136HTH9-F1
#
_entry.id   AF-A0A136HTH9-F1
#
_cell.length_a   1.000
_cell.length_b   1.000
_cell.length_c   1.000
_cell.angle_alpha   90.00
_cell.angle_beta   90.00
_cell.angle_gamma   90.00
#
_symmetry.space_group_name_H-M   'P 1'
#
loop_
_entity.id
_entity.type
_entity.pdbx_description
1 polymer ?
#
loop_
_entity_poly.entity_id
_entity_poly.type
_entity_poly.pdbx_seq_one_letter_code
_entity_poly.pdbx_strand_id
1 'polypeptide(L)'
;MKALFIFILLVFSNSLLAEQQDIEPLDADEGYAIIALYSKGYTESIALKGSGLTNKYTFGPLNHSQHIEVIKMPAGRYTWDRVSERTGSLAQGNLLESYMDIADLDLSFTIEPGKLNYTGLFMLERLGSKATIRVLNRTSIILKILEQDFPQYAEKFDIVNALYPNDHYIDFYLNHTQIVGE
;
A
#
# COMPACT_ATOMS: atom_id res chain seq x y z
N MET A 1 -35.09 0.49 43.27
CA MET A 1 -33.98 -0.03 42.46
C MET A 1 -34.38 -0.10 40.98
N LYS A 2 -34.36 1.01 40.24
CA LYS A 2 -34.56 1.03 38.77
C LYS A 2 -33.76 2.14 38.06
N ALA A 3 -32.77 2.74 38.73
CA ALA A 3 -32.06 3.91 38.21
C ALA A 3 -30.53 3.73 38.14
N LEU A 4 -30.03 2.49 38.13
CA LEU A 4 -28.58 2.21 38.12
C LEU A 4 -28.09 1.50 36.85
N PHE A 5 -28.94 1.29 35.85
CA PHE A 5 -28.57 0.55 34.63
C PHE A 5 -28.35 1.43 33.39
N ILE A 6 -28.56 2.75 33.48
CA ILE A 6 -28.43 3.65 32.33
C ILE A 6 -27.05 4.31 32.25
N PHE A 7 -26.27 4.33 33.34
CA PHE A 7 -24.98 5.04 33.35
C PHE A 7 -23.81 4.25 32.74
N ILE A 8 -23.92 2.91 32.63
CA ILE A 8 -22.85 2.07 32.07
C ILE A 8 -22.87 2.06 30.53
N LEU A 9 -23.99 2.41 29.89
CA LEU A 9 -24.09 2.43 28.41
C LEU A 9 -23.51 3.69 27.76
N LEU A 10 -23.29 4.78 28.51
CA LEU A 10 -22.71 6.02 27.99
C LEU A 10 -21.18 6.09 28.06
N VAL A 11 -20.54 5.19 28.82
CA VAL A 11 -19.07 5.17 28.93
C VAL A 11 -18.44 4.34 27.81
N PHE A 12 -19.18 3.38 27.22
CA PHE A 12 -18.69 2.55 26.11
C PHE A 12 -18.91 3.15 24.71
N SER A 13 -19.72 4.21 24.57
CA SER A 13 -19.94 4.87 23.27
C SER A 13 -18.76 5.74 22.82
N ASN A 14 -17.79 6.04 23.68
CA ASN A 14 -16.63 6.85 23.31
C ASN A 14 -15.52 6.06 22.59
N SER A 15 -15.63 4.73 22.51
CA SER A 15 -14.70 3.89 21.74
C SER A 15 -15.09 3.78 20.25
N LEU A 16 -16.24 4.36 19.86
CA LEU A 16 -16.83 4.27 18.53
C LEU A 16 -16.73 5.59 17.75
N LEU A 17 -16.11 6.61 18.34
CA LEU A 17 -15.39 7.60 17.56
C LEU A 17 -14.05 6.94 17.24
N ALA A 18 -14.05 6.15 16.17
CA ALA A 18 -12.81 5.81 15.48
C ALA A 18 -11.98 7.09 15.46
N GLU A 19 -10.78 7.02 16.04
CA GLU A 19 -9.79 8.05 15.97
C GLU A 19 -9.70 8.43 14.49
N GLN A 20 -10.33 9.53 14.11
CA GLN A 20 -10.34 9.99 12.72
C GLN A 20 -8.92 10.48 12.51
N GLN A 21 -8.05 9.56 12.16
CA GLN A 21 -6.63 9.79 11.99
C GLN A 21 -6.52 10.90 10.95
N ASP A 22 -6.08 12.07 11.41
CA ASP A 22 -6.09 13.26 10.59
C ASP A 22 -5.22 12.99 9.37
N ILE A 23 -5.81 13.11 8.18
CA ILE A 23 -5.11 12.79 6.94
C ILE A 23 -4.18 13.96 6.66
N GLU A 24 -2.89 13.69 6.58
CA GLU A 24 -1.91 14.71 6.23
C GLU A 24 -2.26 15.32 4.87
N PRO A 25 -2.52 16.63 4.76
CA PRO A 25 -2.96 17.25 3.51
C PRO A 25 -1.92 17.11 2.38
N LEU A 26 -2.41 17.04 1.15
CA LEU A 26 -1.59 17.06 -0.07
C LEU A 26 -1.19 18.48 -0.44
N ASP A 27 0.09 18.67 -0.77
CA ASP A 27 0.53 19.82 -1.56
C ASP A 27 0.11 19.68 -3.03
N ALA A 28 0.24 20.77 -3.80
CA ALA A 28 -0.27 20.83 -5.18
C ALA A 28 0.38 19.82 -6.16
N ASP A 29 1.60 19.40 -5.87
CA ASP A 29 2.37 18.43 -6.64
C ASP A 29 2.49 17.07 -5.93
N GLU A 30 1.59 16.76 -5.00
CA GLU A 30 1.56 15.48 -4.27
C GLU A 30 0.28 14.69 -4.55
N GLY A 31 0.38 13.37 -4.41
CA GLY A 31 -0.75 12.45 -4.41
C GLY A 31 -0.55 11.37 -3.35
N TYR A 32 -1.61 10.64 -3.00
CA TYR A 32 -1.45 9.43 -2.20
C TYR A 32 -1.21 8.23 -3.11
N ALA A 33 -0.41 7.29 -2.63
CA ALA A 33 -0.20 6.00 -3.26
C ALA A 33 -0.70 4.88 -2.36
N ILE A 34 -1.50 3.98 -2.92
CA ILE A 34 -1.83 2.71 -2.29
C ILE A 34 -0.67 1.76 -2.58
N ILE A 35 0.16 1.50 -1.59
CA ILE A 35 1.29 0.58 -1.68
C ILE A 35 0.82 -0.79 -1.19
N ALA A 36 0.78 -1.76 -2.09
CA ALA A 36 0.42 -3.14 -1.76
C ALA A 36 1.58 -4.08 -2.13
N LEU A 37 2.06 -4.83 -1.14
CA LEU A 37 3.17 -5.75 -1.27
C LEU A 37 2.78 -7.12 -0.73
N TYR A 38 3.26 -8.18 -1.38
CA TYR A 38 3.21 -9.54 -0.85
C TYR A 38 4.55 -10.24 -1.08
N SER A 39 5.10 -10.82 -0.01
CA SER A 39 6.32 -11.64 -0.07
C SER A 39 6.02 -13.05 0.37
N LYS A 40 6.15 -14.01 -0.54
CA LYS A 40 6.21 -15.45 -0.23
C LYS A 40 7.67 -15.83 -0.03
N GLY A 41 8.07 -15.86 1.23
CA GLY A 41 9.46 -15.98 1.69
C GLY A 41 9.90 -14.74 2.45
N TYR A 42 11.10 -14.83 3.04
CA TYR A 42 11.74 -13.72 3.72
C TYR A 42 12.29 -12.70 2.73
N THR A 43 12.08 -11.43 3.04
CA THR A 43 12.63 -10.27 2.33
C THR A 43 12.93 -9.20 3.36
N GLU A 44 14.16 -8.71 3.37
CA GLU A 44 14.57 -7.67 4.32
C GLU A 44 13.94 -6.33 3.94
N SER A 45 14.03 -5.99 2.65
CA SER A 45 13.43 -4.76 2.16
C SER A 45 13.13 -4.78 0.67
N ILE A 46 12.17 -3.96 0.27
CA ILE A 46 11.79 -3.68 -1.12
C ILE A 46 11.89 -2.17 -1.30
N ALA A 47 12.70 -1.72 -2.26
CA ALA A 47 12.95 -0.32 -2.52
C ALA A 47 12.15 0.19 -3.73
N LEU A 48 11.55 1.36 -3.57
CA LEU A 48 10.87 2.11 -4.62
C LEU A 48 11.61 3.42 -4.84
N LYS A 49 11.82 3.78 -6.11
CA LYS A 49 12.53 4.99 -6.50
C LYS A 49 11.67 5.84 -7.42
N GLY A 50 11.57 7.12 -7.09
CA GLY A 50 10.91 8.15 -7.88
C GLY A 50 11.89 9.03 -8.64
N SER A 51 11.32 9.98 -9.38
CA SER A 51 12.09 11.05 -10.03
C SER A 51 12.68 11.97 -8.97
N GLY A 52 14.02 12.09 -8.90
CA GLY A 52 14.73 12.92 -7.91
C GLY A 52 15.60 12.10 -6.94
N LEU A 53 16.56 12.77 -6.29
CA LEU A 53 17.52 12.09 -5.38
C LEU A 53 16.90 11.65 -4.05
N THR A 54 15.87 12.36 -3.59
CA THR A 54 15.21 12.18 -2.27
C THR A 54 14.01 11.26 -2.32
N ASN A 55 13.47 10.97 -3.51
CA ASN A 55 12.24 10.21 -3.67
C ASN A 55 12.54 8.72 -3.64
N LYS A 56 12.86 8.21 -2.44
CA LYS A 56 13.18 6.81 -2.19
C LYS A 56 12.38 6.31 -1.00
N TYR A 57 11.73 5.18 -1.20
CA TYR A 57 10.91 4.53 -0.19
C TYR A 57 11.40 3.10 -0.02
N THR A 58 11.27 2.57 1.19
CA THR A 58 11.75 1.24 1.53
C THR A 58 10.74 0.59 2.46
N PHE A 59 10.33 -0.63 2.10
CA PHE A 59 9.28 -1.36 2.78
C PHE A 59 9.79 -2.72 3.24
N GLY A 60 9.29 -3.20 4.38
CA GLY A 60 9.69 -4.46 4.99
C GLY A 60 10.22 -4.29 6.42
N PRO A 61 10.71 -5.37 7.05
CA PRO A 61 10.84 -6.73 6.49
C PRO A 61 9.50 -7.43 6.27
N LEU A 62 9.45 -8.32 5.28
CA LEU A 62 8.29 -9.17 5.00
C LEU A 62 8.69 -10.64 5.04
N ASN A 63 7.86 -11.48 5.68
CA ASN A 63 8.10 -12.92 5.75
C ASN A 63 6.79 -13.68 5.64
N HIS A 64 6.52 -14.22 4.45
CA HIS A 64 5.23 -14.87 4.16
C HIS A 64 4.03 -13.98 4.51
N SER A 65 4.15 -12.67 4.24
CA SER A 65 3.22 -11.65 4.70
C SER A 65 2.85 -10.65 3.60
N GLN A 66 1.70 -10.01 3.80
CA GLN A 66 1.25 -8.86 3.04
C GLN A 66 1.55 -7.56 3.80
N HIS A 67 1.73 -6.47 3.06
CA HIS A 67 1.84 -5.11 3.57
C HIS A 67 1.03 -4.19 2.69
N ILE A 68 0.11 -3.44 3.29
CA ILE A 68 -0.74 -2.48 2.61
C ILE A 68 -0.73 -1.19 3.41
N GLU A 69 -0.41 -0.09 2.75
CA GLU A 69 -0.46 1.24 3.34
C GLU A 69 -0.82 2.30 2.30
N VAL A 70 -1.30 3.43 2.78
CA VAL A 70 -1.52 4.64 1.98
C VAL A 70 -0.49 5.67 2.40
N ILE A 71 0.38 6.10 1.48
CA ILE A 71 1.45 7.07 1.75
C ILE A 71 1.33 8.29 0.86
N LYS A 72 1.72 9.44 1.38
CA LYS A 72 1.86 10.68 0.61
C LYS A 72 3.15 10.66 -0.20
N MET A 73 3.06 11.00 -1.49
CA MET A 73 4.20 10.97 -2.41
C MET A 73 4.16 12.15 -3.38
N PRO A 74 5.32 12.74 -3.74
CA PRO A 74 5.40 13.67 -4.86
C PRO A 74 4.88 13.03 -6.15
N ALA A 75 4.18 13.81 -6.97
CA ALA A 75 3.71 13.40 -8.27
C ALA A 75 4.88 13.05 -9.20
N GLY A 76 4.67 12.08 -10.08
CA GLY A 76 5.67 11.65 -11.05
C GLY A 76 5.82 10.14 -11.15
N ARG A 77 6.82 9.71 -11.92
CA ARG A 77 7.06 8.29 -12.20
C ARG A 77 7.90 7.65 -11.11
N TYR A 78 7.47 6.47 -10.69
CA TYR A 78 8.16 5.61 -9.74
C TYR A 78 8.43 4.24 -10.36
N THR A 79 9.48 3.56 -9.88
CA THR A 79 9.87 2.23 -10.33
C THR A 79 10.40 1.44 -9.15
N TRP A 80 9.99 0.18 -9.06
CA TRP A 80 10.55 -0.76 -8.10
C TRP A 80 12.01 -1.03 -8.47
N ASP A 81 12.92 -0.74 -7.55
CA ASP A 81 14.37 -0.64 -7.83
C ASP A 81 15.11 -1.90 -7.39
N ARG A 82 14.87 -2.33 -6.14
CA ARG A 82 15.68 -3.34 -5.49
C ARG A 82 14.90 -4.17 -4.48
N VAL A 83 15.25 -5.45 -4.37
CA VAL A 83 14.83 -6.32 -3.27
C VAL A 83 16.07 -6.79 -2.51
N SER A 84 16.19 -6.41 -1.24
CA SER A 84 17.29 -6.86 -0.37
C SER A 84 16.88 -8.05 0.48
N GLU A 85 17.87 -8.90 0.74
CA GLU A 85 17.83 -10.03 1.66
C GLU A 85 18.95 -9.90 2.67
N ARG A 86 18.65 -10.28 3.91
CA ARG A 86 19.64 -10.45 4.96
C ARG A 86 19.83 -11.94 5.19
N THR A 87 21.07 -12.39 5.10
CA THR A 87 21.49 -13.76 5.37
C THR A 87 22.60 -13.79 6.42
N GLY A 88 22.89 -14.96 6.99
CA GLY A 88 23.84 -15.10 8.09
C GLY A 88 23.23 -14.87 9.47
N SER A 89 24.06 -14.74 10.49
CA SER A 89 23.65 -14.61 11.89
C SER A 89 24.38 -13.46 12.57
N LEU A 90 23.59 -12.57 13.18
CA LEU A 90 24.12 -11.49 14.01
C LEU A 90 24.97 -12.06 15.17
N ALA A 91 24.54 -13.19 15.75
CA ALA A 91 25.24 -13.85 16.84
C ALA A 91 26.61 -14.45 16.44
N GLN A 92 26.81 -14.71 15.14
CA GLN A 92 28.05 -15.26 14.59
C GLN A 92 28.89 -14.19 13.89
N GLY A 93 28.45 -12.92 13.91
CA GLY A 93 29.16 -11.80 13.30
C GLY A 93 29.28 -11.86 11.77
N ASN A 94 28.47 -12.68 11.10
CA ASN A 94 28.57 -12.95 9.65
C ASN A 94 27.31 -12.52 8.89
N LEU A 95 26.72 -11.38 9.28
CA LEU A 95 25.57 -10.81 8.59
C LEU A 95 25.98 -10.40 7.17
N LEU A 96 25.27 -10.91 6.17
CA LEU A 96 25.49 -10.58 4.76
C LEU A 96 24.20 -10.02 4.18
N GLU A 97 24.29 -8.86 3.54
CA GLU A 97 23.20 -8.29 2.75
C GLU A 97 23.47 -8.59 1.27
N SER A 98 22.47 -9.15 0.61
CA SER A 98 22.46 -9.35 -0.84
C SER A 98 21.21 -8.71 -1.42
N TYR A 99 21.26 -8.30 -2.68
CA TYR A 99 20.09 -7.72 -3.34
C TYR A 99 19.91 -8.22 -4.77
N MET A 100 18.66 -8.22 -5.21
CA MET A 100 18.28 -8.36 -6.61
C MET A 100 17.99 -6.98 -7.18
N ASP A 101 18.69 -6.62 -8.25
CA ASP A 101 18.36 -5.46 -9.08
C ASP A 101 17.19 -5.82 -9.99
N ILE A 102 16.12 -5.01 -9.91
CA ILE A 102 14.87 -5.27 -10.62
C ILE A 102 14.38 -4.06 -11.42
N ALA A 103 15.21 -3.01 -11.53
CA ALA A 103 14.85 -1.79 -12.25
C ALA A 103 14.52 -2.06 -13.72
N ASP A 104 15.17 -3.05 -14.33
CA ASP A 104 14.99 -3.43 -15.74
C ASP A 104 13.70 -4.22 -16.02
N LEU A 105 12.92 -4.59 -14.99
CA LEU A 105 11.67 -5.34 -15.16
C LEU A 105 10.47 -4.45 -15.56
N ASP A 106 10.68 -3.14 -15.77
CA ASP A 106 9.66 -2.11 -16.08
C ASP A 106 8.45 -2.15 -15.13
N LEU A 107 8.73 -2.32 -13.84
CA LEU A 107 7.71 -2.34 -12.78
C LEU A 107 7.47 -0.91 -12.29
N SER A 108 6.83 -0.11 -13.15
CA SER A 108 6.67 1.33 -12.93
C SER A 108 5.21 1.78 -12.91
N PHE A 109 4.96 2.88 -12.22
CA PHE A 109 3.65 3.54 -12.13
C PHE A 109 3.85 5.06 -12.01
N THR A 110 2.78 5.82 -12.22
CA THR A 110 2.81 7.29 -12.14
C THR A 110 1.84 7.80 -11.09
N ILE A 111 2.33 8.58 -10.13
CA ILE A 111 1.50 9.27 -9.15
C ILE A 111 0.92 10.53 -9.78
N GLU A 112 -0.40 10.57 -9.87
CA GLU A 112 -1.18 11.76 -10.24
C GLU A 112 -1.39 12.66 -9.01
N PRO A 113 -1.21 13.99 -9.16
CA PRO A 113 -1.38 14.94 -8.07
C PRO A 113 -2.86 15.06 -7.66
N GLY A 114 -3.10 15.18 -6.37
CA GLY A 114 -4.44 15.33 -5.79
C GLY A 114 -5.30 14.06 -5.81
N LYS A 115 -4.73 12.91 -6.18
CA LYS A 115 -5.46 11.64 -6.36
C LYS A 115 -4.99 10.56 -5.38
N LEU A 116 -5.83 9.54 -5.22
CA LEU A 116 -5.48 8.28 -4.58
C LEU A 116 -5.09 7.25 -5.64
N ASN A 117 -3.79 6.98 -5.74
CA ASN A 117 -3.20 6.24 -6.85
C ASN A 117 -3.10 4.75 -6.52
N TYR A 118 -3.84 3.91 -7.24
CA TYR A 118 -3.68 2.47 -7.20
C TYR A 118 -2.42 2.03 -7.96
N THR A 119 -1.42 1.50 -7.25
CA THR A 119 -0.09 1.20 -7.82
C THR A 119 0.12 -0.26 -8.24
N GLY A 120 -0.92 -1.11 -8.11
CA GLY A 120 -0.79 -2.55 -8.30
C GLY A 120 -0.36 -3.30 -7.03
N LEU A 121 -0.39 -4.63 -7.09
CA LEU A 121 0.18 -5.49 -6.06
C LEU A 121 1.58 -5.92 -6.49
N PHE A 122 2.62 -5.44 -5.81
CA PHE A 122 3.97 -5.98 -5.96
C PHE A 122 4.03 -7.36 -5.29
N MET A 123 4.34 -8.38 -6.07
CA MET A 123 4.38 -9.77 -5.61
C MET A 123 5.77 -10.35 -5.84
N LEU A 124 6.38 -10.80 -4.75
CA LEU A 124 7.64 -11.55 -4.74
C LEU A 124 7.36 -12.97 -4.27
N GLU A 125 7.71 -13.94 -5.11
CA GLU A 125 7.65 -15.35 -4.77
C GLU A 125 9.02 -16.00 -4.84
N ARG A 126 9.44 -16.61 -3.73
CA ARG A 126 10.67 -17.39 -3.66
C ARG A 126 10.37 -18.89 -3.67
N LEU A 127 11.13 -19.61 -4.48
CA LEU A 127 11.14 -21.07 -4.54
C LEU A 127 12.59 -21.55 -4.64
N GLY A 128 13.16 -21.92 -3.49
CA GLY A 128 14.58 -22.26 -3.38
C GLY A 128 15.46 -21.07 -3.77
N SER A 129 16.34 -21.25 -4.75
CA SER A 129 17.23 -20.19 -5.25
C SER A 129 16.61 -19.28 -6.32
N LYS A 130 15.35 -19.52 -6.71
CA LYS A 130 14.66 -18.72 -7.72
C LYS A 130 13.70 -17.74 -7.06
N ALA A 131 13.70 -16.51 -7.57
CA ALA A 131 12.70 -15.50 -7.24
C ALA A 131 11.91 -15.14 -8.50
N THR A 132 10.60 -14.93 -8.34
CA THR A 132 9.73 -14.34 -9.37
C THR A 132 9.15 -13.06 -8.80
N ILE A 133 9.26 -11.97 -9.56
CA ILE A 133 8.81 -10.64 -9.16
C ILE A 133 7.89 -10.10 -10.24
N ARG A 134 6.72 -9.62 -9.83
CA ARG A 134 5.69 -9.10 -10.74
C ARG A 134 4.89 -7.99 -10.05
N VAL A 135 4.34 -7.07 -10.82
CA VAL A 135 3.25 -6.22 -10.37
C VAL A 135 1.95 -6.75 -10.96
N LEU A 136 1.00 -7.11 -10.11
CA LEU A 136 -0.28 -7.69 -10.51
C LEU A 136 -1.41 -6.65 -10.39
N ASN A 137 -2.27 -6.57 -11.40
CA ASN A 137 -3.53 -5.85 -11.30
C ASN A 137 -4.54 -6.70 -10.49
N ARG A 138 -4.65 -6.38 -9.20
CA ARG A 138 -5.59 -6.97 -8.23
C ARG A 138 -6.55 -5.92 -7.69
N THR A 139 -7.00 -5.02 -8.56
CA THR A 139 -7.77 -3.81 -8.22
C THR A 139 -8.92 -4.09 -7.26
N SER A 140 -9.83 -5.02 -7.58
CA SER A 140 -11.02 -5.26 -6.73
C SER A 140 -10.68 -5.67 -5.28
N ILE A 141 -9.62 -6.46 -5.10
CA ILE A 141 -9.19 -6.90 -3.77
C ILE A 141 -8.63 -5.71 -2.99
N ILE A 142 -7.76 -4.92 -3.63
CA ILE A 142 -7.11 -3.79 -2.98
C ILE A 142 -8.09 -2.66 -2.70
N LEU A 143 -9.02 -2.37 -3.61
CA LEU A 143 -10.09 -1.40 -3.36
C LEU A 143 -10.98 -1.86 -2.20
N LYS A 144 -11.27 -3.16 -2.09
CA LYS A 144 -12.07 -3.65 -0.98
C LYS A 144 -11.37 -3.47 0.37
N ILE A 145 -10.07 -3.73 0.42
CA ILE A 145 -9.24 -3.49 1.63
C ILE A 145 -9.20 -1.99 1.94
N LEU A 146 -9.02 -1.15 0.92
CA LEU A 146 -9.01 0.31 1.08
C LEU A 146 -10.32 0.83 1.70
N GLU A 147 -11.48 0.38 1.23
CA GLU A 147 -12.78 0.73 1.81
C GLU A 147 -12.89 0.35 3.29
N GLN A 148 -12.32 -0.79 3.68
CA GLN A 148 -12.45 -1.35 5.03
C GLN A 148 -11.47 -0.74 6.02
N ASP A 149 -10.21 -0.61 5.60
CA ASP A 149 -9.08 -0.31 6.50
C ASP A 149 -8.61 1.14 6.35
N PHE A 150 -8.95 1.81 5.24
CA PHE A 150 -8.56 3.19 4.93
C PHE A 150 -9.72 4.04 4.40
N PRO A 151 -10.94 3.96 4.98
CA PRO A 151 -12.13 4.65 4.47
C PRO A 151 -11.94 6.16 4.36
N GLN A 152 -11.14 6.75 5.27
CA GLN A 152 -10.86 8.18 5.30
C GLN A 152 -10.21 8.70 4.00
N TYR A 153 -9.46 7.85 3.28
CA TYR A 153 -8.90 8.18 1.98
C TYR A 153 -9.88 7.89 0.84
N ALA A 154 -10.52 6.73 0.86
CA ALA A 154 -11.45 6.29 -0.18
C ALA A 154 -12.66 7.24 -0.35
N GLU A 155 -13.12 7.84 0.75
CA GLU A 155 -14.27 8.76 0.74
C GLU A 155 -13.92 10.18 0.27
N LYS A 156 -12.64 10.58 0.37
CA LYS A 156 -12.22 11.98 0.16
C LYS A 156 -11.50 12.23 -1.16
N PHE A 157 -10.92 11.20 -1.76
CA PHE A 157 -10.05 11.35 -2.94
C PHE A 157 -10.54 10.47 -4.09
N ASP A 158 -10.51 11.02 -5.30
CA ASP A 158 -10.75 10.24 -6.50
C ASP A 158 -9.65 9.19 -6.65
N ILE A 159 -10.06 7.94 -6.88
CA ILE A 159 -9.16 6.81 -7.03
C ILE A 159 -8.82 6.64 -8.51
N VAL A 160 -7.53 6.56 -8.84
CA VAL A 160 -7.04 6.40 -10.22
C VAL A 160 -6.11 5.19 -10.35
N ASN A 161 -6.04 4.60 -11.54
CA ASN A 161 -5.17 3.47 -11.81
C ASN A 161 -3.80 3.94 -12.29
N ALA A 162 -2.85 4.11 -11.35
CA ALA A 162 -1.50 4.58 -11.64
C ALA A 162 -0.64 3.57 -12.42
N LEU A 163 -1.03 2.28 -12.40
CA LEU A 163 -0.36 1.22 -13.16
C LEU A 163 -0.83 1.20 -14.63
N TYR A 164 -2.13 1.41 -14.86
CA TYR A 164 -2.75 1.44 -16.18
C TYR A 164 -3.71 2.64 -16.29
N PRO A 165 -3.23 3.84 -16.65
CA PRO A 165 -4.04 5.08 -16.60
C PRO A 165 -5.29 5.07 -17.50
N ASN A 166 -5.30 4.24 -18.54
CA ASN A 166 -6.44 4.11 -19.46
C ASN A 166 -7.40 2.96 -19.08
N ASP A 167 -7.18 2.29 -17.94
CA ASP A 167 -8.03 1.22 -17.46
C ASP A 167 -9.24 1.79 -16.69
N HIS A 168 -10.43 1.58 -17.25
CA HIS A 168 -11.71 2.05 -16.71
C HIS A 168 -12.29 1.13 -15.61
N TYR A 169 -11.57 0.09 -15.18
CA TYR A 169 -12.09 -0.87 -14.21
C TYR A 169 -12.40 -0.25 -12.85
N ILE A 170 -11.62 0.75 -12.39
CA ILE A 170 -11.88 1.43 -11.11
C ILE A 170 -13.23 2.17 -11.17
N ASP A 171 -13.48 2.93 -12.24
CA ASP A 171 -14.77 3.62 -12.45
C ASP A 171 -15.93 2.63 -12.46
N PHE A 172 -15.75 1.50 -13.16
CA PHE A 172 -16.74 0.43 -13.18
C PHE A 172 -17.03 -0.12 -11.77
N TYR A 173 -15.97 -0.41 -11.00
CA TYR A 173 -16.08 -0.96 -9.65
C TYR A 173 -16.83 -0.01 -8.72
N LEU A 174 -16.43 1.27 -8.67
CA LEU A 174 -17.02 2.28 -7.78
C LEU A 174 -18.50 2.53 -8.10
N ASN A 175 -18.86 2.60 -9.39
CA ASN A 175 -20.25 2.78 -9.81
C ASN A 175 -21.12 1.57 -9.48
N HIS A 176 -20.59 0.34 -9.60
CA HIS A 176 -21.35 -0.87 -9.26
C HIS A 176 -21.58 -1.02 -7.75
N THR A 177 -20.60 -0.65 -6.93
CA THR A 177 -20.76 -0.70 -5.47
C THR A 177 -21.82 0.28 -4.95
N GLN A 178 -21.96 1.44 -5.58
CA GLN A 178 -23.02 2.40 -5.23
C GLN A 178 -24.42 1.84 -5.51
N ILE A 179 -24.61 1.13 -6.63
CA ILE A 179 -25.90 0.54 -7.02
C ILE A 179 -26.33 -0.60 -6.09
N VAL A 180 -25.39 -1.33 -5.50
CA VAL A 180 -25.69 -2.48 -4.60
C VAL A 180 -25.84 -2.05 -3.14
N GLY A 181 -25.43 -0.83 -2.79
CA GLY A 181 -25.55 -0.25 -1.45
C GLY A 181 -26.88 0.47 -1.17
N GLU A 182 -27.76 0.61 -2.16
CA GLU A 182 -29.15 1.08 -2.05
C GLU A 182 -30.15 -0.09 -1.96
#